data_AF-A0A354X2P7-F1
#
_entry.id   AF-A0A354X2P7-F1
#
_cell.length_a   1.000
_cell.length_b   1.000
_cell.length_c   1.000
_cell.angle_alpha   90.00
_cell.angle_beta   90.00
_cell.angle_gamma   90.00
#
_symmetry.space_group_name_H-M   'P 1'
#
loop_
_entity.id
_entity.type
_entity.pdbx_description
1 polymer ?
#
loop_
_entity_poly.entity_id
_entity_poly.type
_entity_poly.pdbx_seq_one_letter_code
_entity_poly.pdbx_strand_id
1 'polypeptide(L)'
;AKNKMINALHVAQELVDLLPADERPENTEGYEGFYHLIGLNGTVDEASLSFIIRDHDRQKFELRKKGITDVVATLNVRYNNRLKLDLRDQYYNM
;
A
#
# COMPACT_ATOMS: atom_id res chain seq x y z
N ALA A 1 -19.30 4.66 21.22
CA ALA A 1 -18.78 4.56 19.84
C ALA A 1 -18.11 5.86 19.37
N LYS A 2 -18.76 7.03 19.48
CA LYS A 2 -18.20 8.33 19.06
C LYS A 2 -16.79 8.54 19.62
N ASN A 3 -15.83 8.80 18.73
CA ASN A 3 -14.41 9.07 19.00
C ASN A 3 -13.59 7.95 19.67
N LYS A 4 -14.13 6.71 19.76
CA LYS A 4 -13.39 5.56 20.33
C LYS A 4 -13.17 4.43 19.33
N MET A 5 -14.08 4.28 18.36
CA MET A 5 -14.00 3.25 17.34
C MET A 5 -13.15 3.74 16.15
N ILE A 6 -12.20 2.92 15.73
CA ILE A 6 -11.46 3.08 14.48
C ILE A 6 -11.86 1.87 13.62
N ASN A 7 -12.43 2.12 12.44
CA ASN A 7 -12.83 1.05 11.53
C ASN A 7 -11.66 0.70 10.61
N ALA A 8 -11.15 -0.52 10.72
CA ALA A 8 -10.00 -0.97 9.93
C ALA A 8 -10.25 -0.91 8.41
N LEU A 9 -11.50 -1.08 7.96
CA LEU A 9 -11.86 -0.98 6.55
C LEU A 9 -11.68 0.44 5.99
N HIS A 10 -12.00 1.47 6.77
CA HIS A 10 -11.78 2.86 6.34
C HIS A 10 -10.30 3.22 6.32
N VAL A 11 -9.52 2.71 7.27
CA VAL A 11 -8.06 2.89 7.26
C VAL A 11 -7.42 2.19 6.07
N ALA A 12 -7.87 0.98 5.74
CA ALA A 12 -7.44 0.23 4.56
C ALA A 12 -7.74 0.99 3.26
N GLN A 13 -8.96 1.53 3.13
CA GLN A 13 -9.34 2.35 1.99
C GLN A 13 -8.47 3.61 1.89
N GLU A 14 -8.24 4.31 3.02
CA GLU A 14 -7.41 5.51 3.02
C GLU A 14 -5.97 5.23 2.58
N LEU A 15 -5.40 4.09 2.96
CA LEU A 15 -4.08 3.66 2.47
C LEU A 15 -4.06 3.52 0.95
N VAL A 16 -5.09 2.90 0.37
CA VAL A 16 -5.22 2.74 -1.09
C VAL A 16 -5.38 4.09 -1.79
N ASP A 17 -6.15 5.00 -1.19
CA ASP A 17 -6.42 6.33 -1.76
C ASP A 17 -5.20 7.27 -1.69
N LEU A 18 -4.27 7.03 -0.76
CA LEU A 18 -3.01 7.77 -0.66
C LEU A 18 -1.94 7.29 -1.65
N LEU A 19 -2.11 6.12 -2.25
CA LEU A 19 -1.22 5.64 -3.32
C LEU A 19 -1.63 6.24 -4.67
N PRO A 20 -0.67 6.55 -5.57
CA PRO A 20 -0.97 7.14 -6.88
C PRO A 20 -1.90 6.23 -7.70
N ALA A 21 -3.08 6.76 -8.08
CA ALA A 21 -4.08 6.00 -8.81
C ALA A 21 -3.73 5.80 -10.30
N ASP A 22 -2.91 6.69 -10.84
CA ASP A 22 -2.30 6.60 -12.17
C ASP A 22 -1.23 5.51 -12.25
N GLU A 23 -0.61 5.14 -11.14
CA GLU A 23 0.42 4.09 -11.08
C GLU A 23 -0.18 2.73 -10.71
N ARG A 24 -1.29 2.37 -11.35
CA ARG A 24 -1.96 1.06 -11.24
C ARG A 24 -1.81 0.30 -12.54
N PRO A 25 -1.77 -1.05 -12.52
CA PRO A 25 -1.62 -1.85 -13.73
C PRO A 25 -2.60 -1.50 -14.84
N GLU A 26 -3.85 -1.17 -14.49
CA GLU A 26 -4.90 -0.75 -15.43
C GLU A 26 -4.67 0.62 -16.09
N ASN A 27 -3.73 1.41 -15.58
CA ASN A 27 -3.41 2.78 -16.01
C ASN A 27 -1.95 2.94 -16.49
N THR A 28 -1.17 1.86 -16.56
CA THR A 28 0.25 1.86 -16.94
C THR A 28 0.52 0.97 -18.15
N GLU A 29 1.48 1.35 -19.00
CA GLU A 29 1.92 0.55 -20.15
C GLU A 29 3.45 0.44 -20.27
N GLY A 30 3.92 -0.58 -21.01
CA GLY A 30 5.33 -0.75 -21.32
C GLY A 30 6.23 -0.91 -20.09
N TYR A 31 7.09 0.09 -19.85
CA TYR A 31 8.09 0.09 -18.78
C TYR A 31 7.66 0.90 -17.54
N GLU A 32 6.40 1.32 -17.47
CA GLU A 32 5.85 2.03 -16.32
C GLU A 32 5.66 1.07 -15.14
N GLY A 33 6.21 1.44 -13.99
CA GLY A 33 6.02 0.71 -12.74
C GLY A 33 4.68 1.01 -12.08
N PHE A 34 4.25 0.13 -11.18
CA PHE A 34 2.91 0.20 -10.58
C PHE A 34 2.85 -0.37 -9.16
N TYR A 35 1.78 0.01 -8.46
CA TYR A 35 1.26 -0.65 -7.26
C TYR A 35 0.01 -1.44 -7.62
N HIS A 36 0.04 -2.75 -7.43
CA HIS A 36 -1.10 -3.61 -7.70
C HIS A 36 -1.68 -4.16 -6.41
N LEU A 37 -2.88 -3.70 -6.05
CA LEU A 37 -3.68 -4.32 -4.98
C LEU A 37 -4.22 -5.66 -5.49
N ILE A 38 -3.67 -6.77 -4.97
CA ILE A 38 -4.05 -8.13 -5.40
C ILE A 38 -4.99 -8.82 -4.41
N GLY A 39 -5.15 -8.27 -3.21
CA GLY A 39 -6.02 -8.83 -2.19
C GLY A 39 -6.35 -7.80 -1.13
N LEU A 40 -7.61 -7.76 -0.74
CA LEU A 40 -8.12 -6.99 0.38
C LEU A 40 -9.09 -7.90 1.13
N ASN A 41 -8.84 -8.12 2.42
CA ASN A 41 -9.73 -8.88 3.28
C ASN A 41 -9.76 -8.23 4.66
N GLY A 42 -10.92 -8.21 5.31
CA GLY A 42 -11.02 -7.66 6.64
C GLY A 42 -12.45 -7.46 7.13
N THR A 43 -12.53 -7.02 8.38
CA THR A 43 -13.74 -6.58 9.05
C THR A 43 -13.46 -5.23 9.71
N VAL A 44 -14.40 -4.76 10.52
CA VAL A 44 -14.26 -3.52 11.28
C VAL A 44 -13.04 -3.54 12.22
N ASP A 45 -12.68 -4.72 12.74
CA ASP A 45 -11.65 -4.86 13.77
C ASP A 45 -10.23 -4.97 13.20
N GLU A 46 -10.07 -5.65 12.06
CA GLU A 46 -8.77 -5.86 11.39
C GLU A 46 -8.96 -5.97 9.87
N ALA A 47 -8.01 -5.42 9.12
CA ALA A 47 -7.96 -5.54 7.66
C ALA A 47 -6.51 -5.78 7.19
N SER A 48 -6.38 -6.61 6.16
CA SER A 48 -5.13 -6.98 5.52
C SER A 48 -5.20 -6.68 4.04
N LEU A 49 -4.16 -6.01 3.53
CA LEU A 49 -4.01 -5.70 2.11
C LEU A 49 -2.73 -6.36 1.59
N SER A 50 -2.83 -6.95 0.41
CA SER A 50 -1.71 -7.56 -0.30
C SER A 50 -1.43 -6.76 -1.57
N PHE A 51 -0.20 -6.28 -1.71
CA PHE A 51 0.24 -5.52 -2.86
C PHE A 51 1.40 -6.20 -3.58
N ILE A 52 1.48 -6.00 -4.90
CA ILE A 52 2.68 -6.22 -5.71
C ILE A 52 3.19 -4.85 -6.16
N ILE A 53 4.48 -4.61 -5.95
CA ILE A 53 5.18 -3.45 -6.51
C ILE A 53 6.06 -3.97 -7.64
N ARG A 54 5.96 -3.36 -8.83
CA ARG A 54 6.88 -3.64 -9.94
C ARG A 54 7.39 -2.35 -10.53
N ASP A 55 8.67 -2.36 -10.88
CA ASP A 55 9.28 -1.32 -11.71
C ASP A 55 10.48 -1.94 -12.44
N HIS A 56 10.73 -1.47 -13.66
CA HIS A 56 11.88 -1.91 -14.45
C HIS A 56 13.18 -1.22 -14.03
N ASP A 57 13.06 -0.04 -13.41
CA ASP A 57 14.20 0.69 -12.87
C ASP A 57 14.33 0.47 -11.36
N ARG A 58 15.53 0.10 -10.92
CA ARG A 58 15.80 -0.20 -9.50
C ARG A 58 15.64 1.03 -8.60
N GLN A 59 16.00 2.22 -9.08
CA GLN A 59 15.84 3.44 -8.28
C GLN A 59 14.36 3.76 -8.10
N LYS A 60 13.57 3.67 -9.18
CA LYS A 60 12.12 3.83 -9.11
C LYS A 60 11.47 2.76 -8.23
N PHE A 61 11.90 1.51 -8.31
CA PHE A 61 11.43 0.44 -7.42
C PHE A 61 11.64 0.78 -5.93
N GLU A 62 12.84 1.25 -5.55
CA GLU A 62 13.12 1.67 -4.17
C GLU A 62 12.32 2.93 -3.78
N LEU A 63 12.11 3.87 -4.71
CA LEU A 63 11.24 5.03 -4.48
C LEU A 63 9.79 4.59 -4.23
N ARG A 64 9.30 3.55 -4.92
CA ARG A 64 7.96 3.00 -4.69
C ARG A 64 7.81 2.33 -3.34
N LYS A 65 8.82 1.53 -2.95
CA LYS A 65 8.89 0.95 -1.60
C LYS A 65 8.90 2.02 -0.51
N LYS A 66 9.63 3.12 -0.75
CA LYS A 66 9.60 4.28 0.13
C LYS A 66 8.22 4.93 0.15
N GLY A 67 7.56 5.11 -1.00
CA GLY A 67 6.22 5.69 -1.10
C GLY A 67 5.20 4.97 -0.22
N ILE A 68 5.09 3.65 -0.34
CA ILE A 68 4.16 2.87 0.52
C ILE A 68 4.56 2.92 2.01
N THR A 69 5.87 2.95 2.31
CA THR A 69 6.38 3.08 3.68
C THR A 69 6.01 4.43 4.30
N ASP A 70 6.14 5.51 3.54
CA ASP A 70 5.83 6.88 3.96
C ASP A 70 4.31 7.06 4.16
N VAL A 71 3.48 6.44 3.32
CA VAL A 71 2.02 6.37 3.51
C VAL A 71 1.66 5.66 4.81
N VAL A 72 2.24 4.47 5.05
CA VAL A 72 2.01 3.73 6.31
C VAL A 72 2.48 4.53 7.52
N ALA A 73 3.63 5.20 7.45
CA ALA A 73 4.11 6.07 8.52
C ALA A 73 3.15 7.23 8.80
N THR A 74 2.64 7.87 7.75
CA THR A 74 1.65 8.96 7.85
C THR A 74 0.36 8.50 8.52
N LEU A 75 -0.16 7.35 8.12
CA LEU A 75 -1.35 6.76 8.75
C LEU A 75 -1.07 6.32 10.18
N ASN A 76 0.13 5.84 10.49
CA ASN A 76 0.51 5.49 11.86
C ASN A 76 0.57 6.68 12.80
N VAL A 77 1.00 7.86 12.32
CA VAL A 77 0.89 9.11 13.09
C VAL A 77 -0.57 9.45 13.40
N ARG A 78 -1.48 9.24 12.44
CA ARG A 78 -2.91 9.52 12.61
C ARG A 78 -3.65 8.51 13.50
N TYR A 79 -3.29 7.23 13.37
CA TYR A 79 -3.99 6.11 13.99
C TYR A 79 -3.25 5.47 15.17
N ASN A 80 -2.23 6.15 15.72
CA ASN A 80 -1.46 5.71 16.89
C ASN A 80 -0.74 4.36 16.68
N ASN A 81 0.05 4.25 15.60
CA ASN A 81 0.91 3.09 15.29
C ASN A 81 0.19 1.74 15.18
N ARG A 82 -1.02 1.73 14.58
CA ARG A 82 -1.85 0.53 14.42
C ARG A 82 -1.59 -0.26 13.14
N LEU A 83 -0.91 0.33 12.15
CA LEU A 83 -0.61 -0.31 10.88
C LEU A 83 0.76 -0.99 10.96
N LYS A 84 0.84 -2.19 10.40
CA LYS A 84 2.09 -2.93 10.21
C LYS A 84 2.32 -3.18 8.72
N LEU A 85 3.54 -2.92 8.27
CA LEU A 85 3.98 -3.16 6.90
C LEU A 85 5.03 -4.27 6.89
N ASP A 86 4.85 -5.27 6.04
CA ASP A 86 5.85 -6.29 5.73
C ASP A 86 6.17 -6.19 4.23
N LEU A 87 7.41 -5.80 3.91
CA LEU A 87 7.89 -5.66 2.54
C LEU A 87 8.94 -6.72 2.28
N ARG A 88 8.76 -7.48 1.20
CA ARG A 88 9.70 -8.50 0.76
C ARG A 88 9.99 -8.34 -0.72
N ASP A 89 11.28 -8.32 -1.05
CA ASP A 89 11.71 -8.29 -2.44
C ASP A 89 11.58 -9.71 -3.01
N GLN A 90 10.72 -9.88 -4.00
CA GLN A 90 10.66 -11.10 -4.80
C GLN A 90 11.32 -10.85 -6.15
N TYR A 91 12.56 -11.31 -6.29
CA TYR A 91 13.23 -11.39 -7.59
C TYR A 91 12.78 -12.68 -8.28
N TYR A 92 11.82 -12.57 -9.20
CA TYR A 92 11.66 -13.61 -10.22
C TYR A 92 12.76 -13.38 -11.24
N ASN A 93 13.69 -14.34 -11.30
CA ASN A 93 14.73 -14.58 -12.30
C ASN A 93 14.86 -13.54 -13.42
N MET A 94 16.08 -12.98 -13.47
CA MET A 94 16.70 -12.26 -14.58
C MET A 94 16.49 -12.94 -15.94
#